data_AF-E4Y2K4-F1
#
_entry.id   AF-E4Y2K4-F1
#
_cell.length_a   1.000
_cell.length_b   1.000
_cell.length_c   1.000
_cell.angle_alpha   90.00
_cell.angle_beta   90.00
_cell.angle_gamma   90.00
#
_symmetry.space_group_name_H-M   'P 1'
#
loop_
_entity.id
_entity.type
_entity.pdbx_description
1 polymer ?
#
loop_
_entity_poly.entity_id
_entity_poly.type
_entity_poly.pdbx_seq_one_letter_code
_entity_poly.pdbx_strand_id
1 'polypeptide(L)'
;PISHLFNPLFSDQTDVDIDFSRLVGLYEQFSPVRRFGSPTVIKKATNGCIEEVNLAQVIFLKTLGQLVNEVATFARNLEPFERLSQNDQRALLNGAIAELVHIKMNKLFDVDANEFIISKHSLNIAESRIPSRLIEEIYRFHHRMSSQKVDESVVAILCAITLFSPDRPGVEDSNAVEEIQHELTCLLQSYITGTRRKNISSFATLLNLLVIIRPISSLMRL
;
A
#
# COMPACT_ATOMS: atom_id res chain seq x y z
N PRO A 1 24.57 3.12 -3.46
CA PRO A 1 25.17 3.89 -2.35
C PRO A 1 24.58 5.32 -2.29
N ILE A 2 23.37 5.44 -1.72
CA ILE A 2 22.66 6.70 -1.44
C ILE A 2 22.81 7.08 0.06
N SER A 3 23.40 6.19 0.86
CA SER A 3 23.63 6.33 2.30
C SER A 3 24.29 7.65 2.72
N HIS A 4 25.15 8.23 1.88
CA HIS A 4 25.84 9.48 2.19
C HIS A 4 25.00 10.76 1.96
N LEU A 5 23.79 10.67 1.40
CA LEU A 5 22.88 11.81 1.24
C LEU A 5 21.97 12.02 2.46
N PHE A 6 21.95 11.08 3.41
CA PHE A 6 21.25 11.20 4.68
C PHE A 6 22.16 11.94 5.66
N ASN A 7 22.09 13.27 5.64
CA ASN A 7 22.77 14.10 6.63
C ASN A 7 22.05 13.92 8.00
N PRO A 8 22.78 13.86 9.13
CA PRO A 8 22.24 13.52 10.45
C PRO A 8 21.56 14.73 11.13
N LEU A 9 20.75 15.50 10.39
CA LEU A 9 20.10 16.69 10.96
C LEU A 9 18.97 16.36 11.94
N PHE A 10 18.65 15.07 12.15
CA PHE A 10 17.56 14.62 13.03
C PHE A 10 17.94 13.43 13.93
N SER A 11 19.20 12.99 13.97
CA SER A 11 19.62 11.76 14.68
C SER A 11 19.73 11.88 16.20
N ASP A 12 19.34 13.00 16.82
CA ASP A 12 19.68 13.28 18.21
C ASP A 12 18.55 13.06 19.22
N GLN A 13 17.37 12.53 18.83
CA GLN A 13 16.25 12.38 19.78
C GLN A 13 15.43 11.08 19.74
N THR A 14 15.74 10.09 18.90
CA THR A 14 14.96 8.84 18.84
C THR A 14 15.85 7.60 18.79
N ASP A 15 15.56 6.60 19.63
CA ASP A 15 16.25 5.28 19.66
C ASP A 15 15.87 4.36 18.46
N VAL A 16 15.07 4.87 17.51
CA VAL A 16 14.58 4.12 16.34
C VAL A 16 15.41 4.49 15.11
N ASP A 17 16.41 3.68 14.78
CA ASP A 17 17.12 3.78 13.50
C ASP A 17 16.41 2.98 12.41
N ILE A 18 16.00 3.65 11.32
CA ILE A 18 15.30 3.03 10.19
C ILE A 18 16.26 2.85 9.03
N ASP A 19 16.66 1.60 8.79
CA ASP A 19 17.47 1.25 7.62
C ASP A 19 16.66 1.41 6.33
N PHE A 20 16.88 2.55 5.66
CA PHE A 20 16.28 2.87 4.36
C PHE A 20 16.54 1.79 3.29
N SER A 21 17.74 1.22 3.23
CA SER A 21 18.09 0.24 2.21
C SER A 21 17.32 -1.06 2.44
N ARG A 22 17.19 -1.47 3.70
CA ARG A 22 16.39 -2.62 4.09
C ARG A 22 14.90 -2.39 3.85
N LEU A 23 14.37 -1.22 4.19
CA LEU A 23 12.97 -0.87 3.94
C LEU A 23 12.60 -0.98 2.46
N VAL A 24 13.40 -0.36 1.59
CA VAL A 24 13.17 -0.42 0.13
C VAL A 24 13.39 -1.83 -0.39
N GLY A 25 14.43 -2.53 0.06
CA GLY A 25 14.70 -3.91 -0.34
C GLY A 25 13.57 -4.88 0.03
N LEU A 26 12.98 -4.74 1.23
CA LEU A 26 11.81 -5.51 1.63
C LEU A 26 10.61 -5.18 0.74
N TYR A 27 10.34 -3.90 0.50
CA TYR A 27 9.24 -3.51 -0.37
C TYR A 27 9.39 -4.08 -1.79
N GLU A 28 10.61 -4.02 -2.36
CA GLU A 28 10.93 -4.53 -3.69
C GLU A 28 10.86 -6.06 -3.77
N GLN A 29 11.30 -6.79 -2.73
CA GLN A 29 11.17 -8.26 -2.66
C GLN A 29 9.72 -8.73 -2.76
N PHE A 30 8.78 -7.90 -2.27
CA PHE A 30 7.35 -8.17 -2.33
C PHE A 30 6.65 -7.32 -3.40
N SER A 31 7.36 -6.56 -4.25
CA SER A 31 6.77 -5.73 -5.31
C SER A 31 6.51 -6.62 -6.54
N PRO A 32 5.26 -6.85 -6.95
CA PRO A 32 5.01 -7.70 -8.09
C PRO A 32 5.26 -6.91 -9.37
N VAL A 33 6.33 -7.22 -10.09
CA VAL A 33 6.25 -7.16 -11.56
C VAL A 33 6.85 -8.45 -12.14
N ARG A 34 5.99 -9.14 -12.90
CA ARG A 34 6.25 -10.20 -13.91
C ARG A 34 6.00 -11.65 -13.45
N ARG A 35 4.93 -12.19 -14.05
CA ARG A 35 4.60 -13.61 -14.31
C ARG A 35 3.78 -14.32 -13.24
N PHE A 36 2.46 -14.21 -13.38
CA PHE A 36 1.64 -15.40 -13.26
C PHE A 36 1.46 -16.01 -14.65
N GLY A 37 1.69 -17.32 -14.73
CA GLY A 37 1.65 -18.10 -15.96
C GLY A 37 0.28 -18.08 -16.66
N SER A 38 0.25 -18.68 -17.85
CA SER A 38 -0.92 -18.73 -18.73
C SER A 38 -2.22 -19.17 -18.01
N PRO A 39 -3.39 -18.67 -18.43
CA PRO A 39 -4.67 -18.98 -17.79
C PRO A 39 -4.96 -20.48 -17.82
N THR A 40 -5.42 -21.04 -16.71
CA THR A 40 -6.23 -22.28 -16.75
C THR A 40 -7.68 -21.85 -16.62
N VAL A 41 -8.47 -22.09 -17.67
CA VAL A 41 -9.91 -21.88 -17.66
C VAL A 41 -10.54 -22.90 -16.72
N ILE A 42 -11.14 -22.47 -15.61
CA ILE A 42 -11.94 -23.34 -14.74
C ILE A 42 -13.41 -23.15 -15.13
N LYS A 43 -13.96 -24.09 -15.88
CA LYS A 43 -15.42 -24.21 -16.06
C LYS A 43 -15.97 -25.01 -14.88
N LYS A 44 -16.72 -24.38 -13.97
CA LYS A 44 -17.51 -25.09 -12.96
C LYS A 44 -18.95 -25.20 -13.44
N ALA A 45 -19.41 -26.42 -13.67
CA ALA A 45 -20.81 -26.69 -13.96
C ALA A 45 -21.56 -26.88 -12.64
N THR A 46 -22.59 -26.08 -12.40
CA THR A 46 -23.60 -26.34 -11.37
C THR A 46 -24.97 -26.04 -11.93
N ASN A 47 -25.86 -27.03 -11.88
CA ASN A 47 -27.30 -26.93 -12.13
C ASN A 47 -27.74 -26.26 -13.45
N GLY A 48 -27.00 -26.47 -14.55
CA GLY A 48 -27.47 -26.13 -15.89
C GLY A 48 -27.47 -24.64 -16.26
N CYS A 49 -27.14 -23.74 -15.35
CA CYS A 49 -26.84 -22.33 -15.65
C CYS A 49 -25.32 -22.16 -15.77
N ILE A 50 -24.85 -21.71 -16.93
CA ILE A 50 -23.51 -21.12 -17.03
C ILE A 50 -23.66 -19.68 -16.53
N GLU A 51 -23.46 -19.46 -15.23
CA GLU A 51 -23.06 -18.11 -14.80
C GLU A 51 -21.60 -17.94 -15.25
N GLU A 52 -21.36 -17.08 -16.23
CA GLU A 52 -20.01 -16.63 -16.51
C GLU A 52 -19.52 -15.86 -15.28
N VAL A 53 -18.82 -16.55 -14.37
CA VAL A 53 -17.96 -15.86 -13.42
C VAL A 53 -16.93 -15.15 -14.26
N ASN A 54 -17.04 -13.82 -14.33
CA ASN A 54 -16.14 -13.00 -15.14
C ASN A 54 -14.69 -13.32 -14.72
N LEU A 55 -13.92 -13.93 -15.62
CA LEU A 55 -12.56 -14.38 -15.35
C LEU A 55 -11.69 -13.23 -14.81
N ALA A 56 -11.95 -11.99 -15.23
CA ALA A 56 -11.26 -10.82 -14.70
C ALA A 56 -11.54 -10.61 -13.21
N GLN A 57 -12.77 -10.84 -12.73
CA GLN A 57 -13.12 -10.74 -11.31
C GLN A 57 -12.40 -11.82 -10.50
N VAL A 58 -12.34 -13.07 -10.99
CA VAL A 58 -11.62 -14.16 -10.31
C VAL A 58 -10.13 -13.86 -10.20
N ILE A 59 -9.53 -13.39 -11.30
CA ILE A 59 -8.11 -13.00 -11.33
C ILE A 59 -7.86 -11.86 -10.36
N PHE A 60 -8.72 -10.85 -10.33
CA PHE A 60 -8.60 -9.72 -9.42
C PHE A 60 -8.70 -10.12 -7.95
N LEU A 61 -9.69 -10.94 -7.57
CA LEU A 61 -9.82 -11.44 -6.19
C LEU A 61 -8.60 -12.27 -5.78
N LYS A 62 -8.05 -13.09 -6.68
CA LYS A 62 -6.80 -13.82 -6.44
C LYS A 62 -5.63 -12.85 -6.21
N THR A 63 -5.51 -11.81 -7.02
CA THR A 63 -4.48 -10.79 -6.88
C THR A 63 -4.63 -10.01 -5.56
N LEU A 64 -5.85 -9.67 -5.14
CA LEU A 64 -6.08 -9.08 -3.81
C LEU A 64 -5.55 -9.97 -2.70
N GLY A 65 -5.86 -11.27 -2.72
CA GLY A 65 -5.36 -12.22 -1.73
C GLY A 65 -3.83 -12.33 -1.72
N GLN A 66 -3.18 -12.23 -2.88
CA GLN A 66 -1.71 -12.20 -2.97
C GLN A 66 -1.14 -10.92 -2.34
N LEU A 67 -1.72 -9.76 -2.68
CA LEU A 67 -1.28 -8.47 -2.15
C LEU A 67 -1.45 -8.41 -0.63
N VAL A 68 -2.54 -8.95 -0.08
CA VAL A 68 -2.77 -9.09 1.37
C VAL A 68 -1.62 -9.86 2.04
N ASN A 69 -1.21 -10.99 1.46
CA ASN A 69 -0.11 -11.79 1.99
C ASN A 69 1.24 -11.06 1.86
N GLU A 70 1.46 -10.36 0.75
CA GLU A 70 2.67 -9.56 0.54
C GLU A 70 2.79 -8.42 1.55
N VAL A 71 1.72 -7.64 1.78
CA VAL A 71 1.77 -6.52 2.74
C VAL A 71 1.92 -7.02 4.18
N ALA A 72 1.28 -8.13 4.53
CA ALA A 72 1.45 -8.75 5.84
C ALA A 72 2.87 -9.29 6.04
N THR A 73 3.50 -9.80 4.98
CA THR A 73 4.88 -10.27 5.02
C THR A 73 5.85 -9.09 5.08
N PHE A 74 5.65 -8.05 4.28
CA PHE A 74 6.39 -6.80 4.37
C PHE A 74 6.38 -6.25 5.80
N ALA A 75 5.19 -6.06 6.39
CA ALA A 75 5.05 -5.53 7.76
C ALA A 75 5.82 -6.37 8.78
N ARG A 76 5.66 -7.70 8.74
CA ARG A 76 6.30 -8.62 9.68
C ARG A 76 7.81 -8.68 9.58
N ASN A 77 8.43 -8.25 8.48
CA ASN A 77 9.89 -8.25 8.33
C ASN A 77 10.53 -6.88 8.64
N LEU A 78 9.72 -5.88 9.02
CA LEU A 78 10.22 -4.61 9.51
C LEU A 78 10.62 -4.76 10.97
N GLU A 79 11.89 -4.50 11.27
CA GLU A 79 12.42 -4.62 12.63
C GLU A 79 11.65 -3.75 13.66
N PRO A 80 11.26 -2.49 13.37
CA PRO A 80 10.42 -1.72 14.29
C PRO A 80 9.06 -2.37 14.57
N PHE A 81 8.49 -3.10 13.61
CA PHE A 81 7.22 -3.80 13.77
C PHE A 81 7.36 -5.05 14.65
N GLU A 82 8.43 -5.82 14.43
CA GLU A 82 8.73 -7.04 15.22
C GLU A 82 8.94 -6.73 16.72
N ARG A 83 9.43 -5.53 17.05
CA ARG A 83 9.67 -5.07 18.43
C ARG A 83 8.40 -4.69 19.19
N LEU A 84 7.28 -4.42 18.49
CA LEU A 84 6.01 -4.07 19.13
C LEU A 84 5.33 -5.29 19.76
N SER A 85 4.37 -5.05 20.67
CA SER A 85 3.57 -6.13 21.25
C SER A 85 2.76 -6.87 20.17
N GLN A 86 2.42 -8.15 20.40
CA GLN A 86 1.59 -8.89 19.45
C GLN A 86 0.20 -8.25 19.25
N ASN A 87 -0.33 -7.57 20.28
CA ASN A 87 -1.60 -6.86 20.21
C ASN A 87 -1.48 -5.65 19.26
N ASP A 88 -0.42 -4.85 19.42
CA ASP A 88 -0.15 -3.71 18.54
C ASP A 88 0.12 -4.15 17.11
N GLN A 89 0.95 -5.18 16.90
CA GLN A 89 1.19 -5.74 15.56
C GLN A 89 -0.12 -6.13 14.87
N ARG A 90 -1.04 -6.78 15.58
CA ARG A 90 -2.36 -7.16 15.05
C ARG A 90 -3.24 -5.94 14.79
N ALA A 91 -3.29 -4.99 15.71
CA ALA A 91 -4.10 -3.77 15.58
C ALA A 91 -3.64 -2.92 14.39
N LEU A 92 -2.34 -2.72 14.24
CA LEU A 92 -1.73 -1.98 13.13
C LEU A 92 -1.98 -2.68 11.80
N LEU A 93 -1.72 -4.00 11.72
CA LEU A 93 -1.91 -4.74 10.47
C LEU A 93 -3.39 -4.75 10.05
N ASN A 94 -4.32 -5.11 10.95
CA ASN A 94 -5.76 -5.05 10.66
C ASN A 94 -6.22 -3.62 10.31
N GLY A 95 -5.58 -2.64 10.94
CA GLY A 95 -5.78 -1.22 10.72
C GLY A 95 -5.46 -0.79 9.29
N ALA A 96 -4.30 -1.22 8.79
CA ALA A 96 -3.68 -0.69 7.58
C ALA A 96 -3.80 -1.60 6.35
N ILE A 97 -4.12 -2.89 6.49
CA ILE A 97 -3.97 -3.87 5.40
C ILE A 97 -4.72 -3.49 4.11
N ALA A 98 -5.94 -2.97 4.25
CA ALA A 98 -6.74 -2.46 3.15
C ALA A 98 -6.04 -1.31 2.41
N GLU A 99 -5.49 -0.36 3.17
CA GLU A 99 -4.80 0.83 2.67
C GLU A 99 -3.52 0.43 1.93
N LEU A 100 -2.72 -0.45 2.54
CA LEU A 100 -1.50 -0.98 1.93
C LEU A 100 -1.77 -1.72 0.62
N VAL A 101 -2.86 -2.50 0.57
CA VAL A 101 -3.28 -3.18 -0.67
C VAL A 101 -3.62 -2.16 -1.75
N HIS A 102 -4.40 -1.12 -1.46
CA HIS A 102 -4.73 -0.08 -2.44
C HIS A 102 -3.50 0.71 -2.92
N ILE A 103 -2.58 1.04 -2.02
CA ILE A 103 -1.29 1.67 -2.38
C ILE A 103 -0.56 0.80 -3.41
N LYS A 104 -0.45 -0.52 -3.17
CA LYS A 104 0.23 -1.44 -4.11
C LYS A 104 -0.55 -1.66 -5.40
N MET A 105 -1.88 -1.76 -5.33
CA MET A 105 -2.76 -1.93 -6.48
C MET A 105 -2.69 -0.78 -7.48
N ASN A 106 -2.26 0.42 -7.07
CA ASN A 106 -2.16 1.55 -7.99
C ASN A 106 -1.26 1.27 -9.19
N LYS A 107 -0.24 0.41 -9.05
CA LYS A 107 0.60 -0.04 -10.19
C LYS A 107 -0.17 -0.84 -11.25
N LEU A 108 -1.33 -1.38 -10.90
CA LEU A 108 -2.21 -2.16 -11.77
C LEU A 108 -3.33 -1.31 -12.36
N PHE A 109 -3.46 -0.04 -11.98
CA PHE A 109 -4.58 0.82 -12.35
C PHE A 109 -4.25 1.62 -13.62
N ASP A 110 -5.08 1.46 -14.65
CA ASP A 110 -5.09 2.30 -15.84
C ASP A 110 -5.99 3.52 -15.58
N VAL A 111 -5.34 4.68 -15.56
CA VAL A 111 -5.97 5.97 -15.23
C VAL A 111 -6.92 6.44 -16.34
N ASP A 112 -6.59 6.14 -17.59
CA ASP A 112 -7.37 6.58 -18.75
C ASP A 112 -8.63 5.72 -18.91
N ALA A 113 -8.49 4.41 -18.67
CA ALA A 113 -9.60 3.45 -18.77
C ALA A 113 -10.48 3.40 -17.52
N ASN A 114 -9.97 3.80 -16.34
CA ASN A 114 -10.58 3.52 -15.02
C ASN A 114 -10.71 2.02 -14.72
N GLU A 115 -9.70 1.24 -15.10
CA GLU A 115 -9.73 -0.22 -14.98
C GLU A 115 -8.45 -0.76 -14.36
N PHE A 116 -8.55 -1.91 -13.70
CA PHE A 116 -7.38 -2.64 -13.22
C PHE A 116 -6.93 -3.66 -14.26
N ILE A 117 -5.67 -3.56 -14.69
CA ILE A 117 -5.07 -4.43 -15.72
C ILE A 117 -4.22 -5.50 -15.06
N ILE A 118 -4.67 -6.75 -15.12
CA ILE A 118 -4.01 -7.90 -14.50
C ILE A 118 -3.87 -9.02 -15.53
N SER A 119 -2.64 -9.39 -15.88
CA SER A 119 -2.34 -10.51 -16.79
C SER A 119 -3.14 -10.47 -18.11
N LYS A 120 -3.27 -9.26 -18.71
CA LYS A 120 -4.04 -8.97 -19.94
C LYS A 120 -5.56 -8.95 -19.79
N HIS A 121 -6.08 -9.10 -18.58
CA HIS A 121 -7.48 -8.90 -18.28
C HIS A 121 -7.68 -7.51 -17.72
N SER A 122 -8.76 -6.87 -18.13
CA SER A 122 -9.21 -5.61 -17.57
C SER A 122 -10.38 -5.84 -16.64
N LEU A 123 -10.37 -5.19 -15.48
CA LEU A 123 -11.49 -5.15 -14.56
C LEU A 123 -11.97 -3.72 -14.37
N ASN A 124 -13.19 -3.46 -14.85
CA ASN A 124 -13.95 -2.29 -14.48
C ASN A 124 -14.76 -2.57 -13.21
N ILE A 125 -14.34 -1.98 -12.07
CA ILE A 125 -15.06 -2.18 -10.80
C ILE A 125 -16.42 -1.47 -10.76
N ALA A 126 -16.70 -0.55 -11.69
CA ALA A 126 -18.03 0.07 -11.82
C ALA A 126 -19.10 -0.92 -12.28
N GLU A 127 -18.71 -2.04 -12.91
CA GLU A 127 -19.62 -3.12 -13.31
C GLU A 127 -19.90 -4.11 -12.16
N SER A 128 -19.32 -3.88 -10.98
CA SER A 128 -19.51 -4.73 -9.80
C SER A 128 -20.75 -4.33 -8.99
N ARG A 129 -21.06 -5.12 -7.95
CA ARG A 129 -22.13 -4.80 -6.98
C ARG A 129 -21.67 -3.86 -5.85
N ILE A 130 -20.47 -3.29 -5.97
CA ILE A 130 -19.92 -2.34 -4.99
C ILE A 130 -20.74 -1.04 -5.03
N PRO A 131 -21.04 -0.40 -3.89
CA PRO A 131 -21.71 0.90 -3.88
C PRO A 131 -20.96 1.94 -4.73
N SER A 132 -21.69 2.68 -5.57
CA SER A 132 -21.11 3.70 -6.47
C SER A 132 -20.26 4.73 -5.74
N ARG A 133 -20.67 5.15 -4.54
CA ARG A 133 -19.88 6.05 -3.68
C ARG A 133 -18.51 5.47 -3.34
N LEU A 134 -18.42 4.18 -3.04
CA LEU A 134 -17.15 3.53 -2.72
C LEU A 134 -16.26 3.40 -3.97
N ILE A 135 -16.86 3.07 -5.12
CA ILE A 135 -16.15 3.05 -6.42
C ILE A 135 -15.53 4.43 -6.72
N GLU A 136 -16.29 5.51 -6.52
CA GLU A 136 -15.80 6.87 -6.74
C GLU A 136 -14.60 7.20 -5.83
N GLU A 137 -14.65 6.85 -4.54
CA GLU A 137 -13.53 7.06 -3.63
C GLU A 137 -12.30 6.23 -4.02
N ILE A 138 -12.49 4.97 -4.45
CA ILE A 138 -11.41 4.11 -4.96
C ILE A 138 -10.76 4.73 -6.19
N TYR A 139 -11.54 5.15 -7.19
CA TYR A 139 -11.00 5.81 -8.37
C TYR A 139 -10.31 7.12 -8.03
N ARG A 140 -10.92 7.96 -7.19
CA ARG A 140 -10.32 9.22 -6.74
C ARG A 140 -8.95 9.00 -6.10
N PHE A 141 -8.81 7.98 -5.27
CA PHE A 141 -7.53 7.61 -4.68
C PHE A 141 -6.51 7.20 -5.75
N HIS A 142 -6.86 6.26 -6.63
CA HIS A 142 -5.91 5.77 -7.63
C HIS A 142 -5.51 6.84 -8.65
N HIS A 143 -6.43 7.70 -9.09
CA HIS A 143 -6.11 8.88 -9.92
C HIS A 143 -5.10 9.79 -9.24
N ARG A 144 -5.37 10.17 -7.98
CA ARG A 144 -4.49 11.05 -7.22
C ARG A 144 -3.13 10.43 -6.96
N MET A 145 -3.07 9.13 -6.67
CA MET A 145 -1.80 8.44 -6.44
C MET A 145 -0.97 8.35 -7.72
N SER A 146 -1.58 7.98 -8.85
CA SER A 146 -0.92 7.93 -10.16
C SER A 146 -0.36 9.29 -10.58
N SER A 147 -1.02 10.38 -10.20
CA SER A 147 -0.54 11.73 -10.52
C SER A 147 0.69 12.17 -9.70
N GLN A 148 1.05 11.47 -8.61
CA GLN A 148 2.13 11.91 -7.70
C GLN A 148 3.56 11.64 -8.20
N LYS A 149 3.74 10.99 -9.36
CA LYS A 149 5.06 10.67 -9.96
C LYS A 149 6.07 10.10 -8.93
N VAL A 150 5.58 9.23 -8.04
CA VAL A 150 6.39 8.62 -6.98
C VAL A 150 7.21 7.47 -7.51
N ASP A 151 8.43 7.32 -7.01
CA ASP A 151 9.26 6.13 -7.24
C ASP A 151 8.98 5.04 -6.20
N GLU A 152 9.56 3.85 -6.40
CA GLU A 152 9.32 2.71 -5.51
C GLU A 152 9.80 2.97 -4.07
N SER A 153 10.84 3.78 -3.89
CA SER A 153 11.32 4.17 -2.55
C SER A 153 10.28 5.01 -1.80
N VAL A 154 9.68 6.00 -2.47
CA VAL A 154 8.60 6.81 -1.87
C VAL A 154 7.40 5.93 -1.54
N VAL A 155 7.03 4.98 -2.41
CA VAL A 155 5.92 4.08 -2.12
C VAL A 155 6.23 3.15 -0.93
N ALA A 156 7.46 2.66 -0.80
CA ALA A 156 7.90 1.87 0.35
C ALA A 156 7.77 2.65 1.66
N ILE A 157 8.23 3.90 1.68
CA ILE A 157 8.13 4.77 2.86
C ILE A 157 6.67 5.09 3.18
N LEU A 158 5.84 5.40 2.18
CA LEU A 158 4.40 5.64 2.39
C LEU A 158 3.68 4.42 2.95
N CYS A 159 4.01 3.21 2.47
CA CYS A 159 3.50 1.96 3.06
C CYS A 159 3.86 1.86 4.54
N ALA A 160 5.12 2.13 4.90
CA ALA A 160 5.55 2.07 6.30
C ALA A 160 4.82 3.12 7.16
N ILE A 161 4.73 4.39 6.72
CA ILE A 161 4.00 5.44 7.47
C ILE A 161 2.53 5.06 7.67
N THR A 162 1.89 4.45 6.65
CA THR A 162 0.50 3.97 6.72
C THR A 162 0.32 2.83 7.72
N LEU A 163 1.30 1.93 7.80
CA LEU A 163 1.31 0.80 8.73
C LEU A 163 1.43 1.29 10.18
N PHE A 164 2.41 2.14 10.46
CA PHE A 164 2.66 2.68 11.80
C PHE A 164 1.79 3.91 12.06
N SER A 165 0.48 3.72 12.10
CA SER A 165 -0.44 4.79 12.47
C SER A 165 -0.87 4.62 13.94
N PRO A 166 -0.60 5.59 14.83
CA PRO A 166 -0.89 5.43 16.26
C PRO A 166 -2.39 5.46 16.58
N ASP A 167 -3.21 5.98 15.67
CA ASP A 167 -4.66 6.12 15.81
C ASP A 167 -5.45 4.84 15.46
N ARG A 168 -4.79 3.70 15.24
CA ARG A 168 -5.49 2.45 14.90
C ARG A 168 -6.25 1.89 16.12
N PRO A 169 -7.52 1.47 15.95
CA PRO A 169 -8.27 0.82 17.04
C PRO A 169 -7.54 -0.42 17.56
N GLY A 170 -7.34 -0.50 18.88
CA GLY A 170 -6.71 -1.63 19.56
C GLY A 170 -5.19 -1.52 19.73
N VAL A 171 -4.56 -0.41 19.32
CA VAL A 171 -3.18 -0.10 19.71
C VAL A 171 -3.14 0.23 21.20
N GLU A 172 -2.23 -0.42 21.91
CA GLU A 172 -1.97 -0.29 23.35
C GLU A 172 -0.87 0.75 23.62
N ASP A 173 0.22 0.72 22.86
CA ASP A 173 1.33 1.69 22.98
C ASP A 173 1.36 2.65 21.78
N SER A 174 0.49 3.66 21.81
CA SER A 174 0.42 4.67 20.74
C SER A 174 1.69 5.52 20.64
N ASN A 175 2.42 5.72 21.74
CA ASN A 175 3.61 6.56 21.77
C ASN A 175 4.76 5.89 21.01
N ALA A 176 5.01 4.60 21.27
CA ALA A 176 6.02 3.84 20.54
C ALA A 176 5.72 3.81 19.03
N VAL A 177 4.44 3.68 18.65
CA VAL A 177 4.04 3.74 17.23
C VAL A 177 4.24 5.13 16.64
N GLU A 178 3.91 6.19 17.37
CA GLU A 178 4.10 7.58 16.93
C GLU A 178 5.58 7.93 16.70
N GLU A 179 6.47 7.47 17.58
CA GLU A 179 7.92 7.65 17.42
C GLU A 179 8.43 7.00 16.12
N ILE A 180 8.01 5.76 15.84
CA ILE A 180 8.36 5.07 14.58
C ILE A 180 7.80 5.83 13.37
N GLN A 181 6.54 6.29 13.45
CA GLN A 181 5.90 7.04 12.36
C GLN A 181 6.61 8.37 12.10
N HIS A 182 7.05 9.05 13.16
CA HIS A 182 7.79 10.30 13.09
C HIS A 182 9.09 10.11 12.31
N GLU A 183 9.89 9.10 12.66
CA GLU A 183 11.14 8.81 11.97
C GLU A 183 10.94 8.45 10.48
N LEU A 184 9.91 7.67 10.15
CA LEU A 184 9.55 7.39 8.76
C LEU A 184 9.15 8.65 7.98
N THR A 185 8.50 9.59 8.67
CA THR A 185 8.07 10.87 8.10
C THR A 185 9.27 11.80 7.85
N CYS A 186 10.21 11.86 8.80
CA CYS A 186 11.49 12.55 8.64
C CYS A 186 12.33 11.93 7.50
N LEU A 187 12.33 10.60 7.39
CA LEU A 187 12.97 9.87 6.30
C LEU A 187 12.36 10.24 4.93
N LEU A 188 11.03 10.31 4.83
CA LEU A 188 10.34 10.73 3.60
C LEU A 188 10.73 12.16 3.22
N GLN A 189 10.71 13.09 4.18
CA GLN A 189 11.08 14.48 3.94
C GLN A 189 12.53 14.61 3.46
N SER A 190 13.45 13.89 4.11
CA SER A 190 14.87 13.84 3.75
C SER A 190 15.07 13.24 2.35
N TYR A 191 14.34 12.18 2.02
CA TYR A 191 14.39 11.58 0.68
C TYR A 191 13.96 12.56 -0.41
N ILE A 192 12.83 13.26 -0.21
CA ILE A 192 12.30 14.20 -1.21
C ILE A 192 13.21 15.41 -1.38
N THR A 193 13.74 15.95 -0.27
CA THR A 193 14.58 17.15 -0.29
C THR A 193 16.01 16.87 -0.76
N GLY A 194 16.60 15.73 -0.38
CA GLY A 194 17.93 15.31 -0.79
C GLY A 194 17.99 14.84 -2.24
N THR A 195 16.88 14.35 -2.78
CA THR A 195 16.79 13.93 -4.17
C THR A 195 16.56 15.14 -5.07
N ARG A 196 17.56 15.55 -5.87
CA ARG A 196 17.42 16.60 -6.92
C ARG A 196 16.47 16.20 -8.09
N ARG A 197 15.57 15.23 -7.90
CA ARG A 197 14.56 14.84 -8.91
C ARG A 197 13.50 15.93 -8.92
N LYS A 198 13.55 16.80 -9.93
CA LYS A 198 12.61 17.92 -10.16
C LYS A 198 11.13 17.53 -10.31
N ASN A 199 10.77 16.26 -10.14
CA ASN A 199 9.48 15.70 -10.54
C ASN A 199 8.76 14.89 -9.44
N ILE A 200 9.32 14.75 -8.22
CA ILE A 200 8.61 14.11 -7.12
C ILE A 200 7.63 15.12 -6.51
N SER A 201 6.40 14.69 -6.24
CA SER A 201 5.42 15.51 -5.54
C SER A 201 5.90 16.01 -4.17
N SER A 202 5.36 17.14 -3.72
CA SER A 202 5.72 17.70 -2.42
C SER A 202 5.37 16.75 -1.28
N PHE A 203 6.15 16.80 -0.21
CA PHE A 203 5.93 16.06 1.03
C PHE A 203 4.47 16.17 1.54
N ALA A 204 3.92 17.38 1.56
CA ALA A 204 2.54 17.62 1.98
C ALA A 204 1.51 16.91 1.08
N THR A 205 1.76 16.86 -0.24
CA THR A 205 0.87 16.17 -1.17
C THR A 205 0.89 14.67 -0.98
N LEU A 206 2.05 14.10 -0.65
CA LEU A 206 2.21 12.67 -0.39
C LEU A 206 1.56 12.25 0.93
N LEU A 207 1.69 13.03 1.99
CA LEU A 207 0.97 12.77 3.24
C LEU A 207 -0.55 12.88 3.06
N ASN A 208 -1.03 13.79 2.20
CA ASN A 208 -2.45 13.89 1.89
C ASN A 208 -3.01 12.62 1.22
N LEU A 209 -2.20 11.84 0.49
CA LEU A 209 -2.64 10.52 -0.02
C LEU A 209 -3.03 9.57 1.13
N LEU A 210 -2.31 9.63 2.25
CA LEU A 210 -2.58 8.80 3.43
C LEU A 210 -3.89 9.19 4.11
N VAL A 211 -4.34 10.44 3.95
CA VAL A 211 -5.64 10.90 4.44
C VAL A 211 -6.77 10.41 3.51
N ILE A 212 -6.53 10.45 2.19
CA ILE A 212 -7.53 10.10 1.18
C ILE A 212 -7.88 8.61 1.18
N ILE A 213 -6.97 7.74 1.65
CA ILE A 213 -7.18 6.29 1.67
C ILE A 213 -8.00 5.80 2.88
N ARG A 214 -8.04 6.58 3.97
CA ARG A 214 -8.75 6.21 5.23
C ARG A 214 -10.26 5.99 5.05
N PRO A 215 -11.01 6.80 4.26
CA PRO A 215 -12.42 6.54 3.97
C PRO A 215 -12.67 5.21 3.25
N ILE A 216 -11.78 4.81 2.32
CA ILE A 216 -11.89 3.54 1.59
C ILE A 216 -11.79 2.36 2.57
N SER A 217 -10.78 2.40 3.46
CA SER A 217 -10.59 1.39 4.52
C SER A 217 -11.81 1.28 5.44
N SER A 218 -12.41 2.42 5.80
CA SER A 218 -13.60 2.47 6.67
C SER A 218 -14.85 1.92 5.99
N LEU A 219 -15.02 2.15 4.69
CA LEU A 219 -16.18 1.69 3.92
C LEU A 219 -16.11 0.20 3.55
N MET A 220 -14.91 -0.39 3.53
CA MET A 220 -14.73 -1.83 3.29
C MET A 220 -14.90 -2.70 4.55
N ARG A 221 -15.07 -2.10 5.74
CA ARG A 221 -15.27 -2.81 7.01
C ARG A 221 -16.74 -3.16 7.32
N LEU A 222 -17.60 -3.23 6.30
CA LEU A 222 -19.01 -3.60 6.43
C LEU A 222 -19.25 -5.09 6.15
#